data_AF-A0A1I1BJF3-F1
#
_entry.id   AF-A0A1I1BJF3-F1
#
_cell.length_a   1.000
_cell.length_b   1.000
_cell.length_c   1.000
_cell.angle_alpha   90.00
_cell.angle_beta   90.00
_cell.angle_gamma   90.00
#
_symmetry.space_group_name_H-M   'P 1'
#
loop_
_entity.id
_entity.type
_entity.pdbx_description
1 polymer ?
#
loop_
_entity_poly.entity_id
_entity_poly.type
_entity_poly.pdbx_seq_one_letter_code
_entity_poly.pdbx_strand_id
1 'polypeptide(L)'
;MAFMPPFGPQGSQQGPTAPPPQSPPPRPLTASTLAVDPGAIRGCLYRNTYIWPRNGQGFWFYPTFVGRTSVSGFRWNGFFWMYSGISLDRIDSFTCY
;
A
#
# COMPACT_ATOMS: atom_id res chain seq x y z
N MET A 1 -8.28 39.13 -26.97
CA MET A 1 -7.88 38.61 -25.65
C MET A 1 -7.87 37.09 -25.72
N ALA A 2 -6.70 36.45 -25.62
CA ALA A 2 -6.58 35.01 -25.65
C ALA A 2 -6.86 34.46 -24.23
N PHE A 3 -8.03 33.84 -24.04
CA PHE A 3 -8.35 33.07 -22.85
C PHE A 3 -7.68 31.69 -22.96
N MET A 4 -6.48 31.57 -22.40
CA MET A 4 -5.87 30.27 -22.12
C MET A 4 -6.44 29.79 -20.79
N PRO A 5 -7.18 28.66 -20.72
CA PRO A 5 -7.55 28.09 -19.43
C PRO A 5 -6.27 27.57 -18.74
N PRO A 6 -6.12 27.77 -17.42
CA PRO A 6 -4.99 27.21 -16.70
C PRO A 6 -5.18 25.69 -16.67
N PHE A 7 -4.36 24.97 -17.43
CA PHE A 7 -4.09 23.56 -17.19
C PHE A 7 -3.40 23.47 -15.82
N GLY A 8 -4.20 23.37 -14.77
CA GLY A 8 -3.70 22.97 -13.45
C GLY A 8 -3.06 21.59 -13.58
N PRO A 9 -1.91 21.35 -12.94
CA PRO A 9 -1.31 20.03 -12.95
C PRO A 9 -2.31 19.07 -12.32
N GLN A 10 -2.87 18.17 -13.13
CA GLN A 10 -3.53 16.97 -12.65
C GLN A 10 -2.50 16.27 -11.77
N GLY A 11 -2.69 16.37 -10.46
CA GLY A 11 -1.94 15.58 -9.48
C GLY A 11 -2.25 14.12 -9.76
N SER A 12 -1.49 13.53 -10.69
CA SER A 12 -1.29 12.10 -10.73
C SER A 12 -0.89 11.74 -9.31
N GLN A 13 -1.65 10.85 -8.66
CA GLN A 13 -1.21 10.26 -7.40
C GLN A 13 0.14 9.61 -7.70
N GLN A 14 1.23 10.35 -7.46
CA GLN A 14 2.56 9.83 -7.64
C GLN A 14 2.75 8.87 -6.47
N GLY A 15 2.75 7.58 -6.79
CA GLY A 15 3.24 6.57 -5.87
C GLY A 15 4.67 6.91 -5.43
N PRO A 16 5.19 6.22 -4.41
CA PRO A 16 6.55 6.44 -3.95
C PRO A 16 7.50 6.34 -5.14
N THR A 17 8.38 7.32 -5.32
CA THR A 17 9.39 7.24 -6.40
C THR A 17 10.58 6.36 -6.00
N ALA A 18 10.71 6.08 -4.70
CA ALA A 18 11.75 5.23 -4.16
C ALA A 18 11.37 3.74 -4.28
N PRO A 19 12.32 2.86 -4.67
CA PRO A 19 12.13 1.43 -4.55
C PRO A 19 11.98 1.06 -3.06
N PRO A 20 11.10 0.11 -2.73
CA PRO A 20 11.03 -0.40 -1.37
C PRO A 20 12.30 -1.20 -1.02
N PRO A 21 12.56 -1.45 0.28
CA PRO A 21 13.67 -2.30 0.71
C PRO A 21 13.61 -3.66 0.00
N GLN A 22 14.71 -4.10 -0.62
CA GLN A 22 14.69 -5.38 -1.35
C GLN A 22 14.54 -6.59 -0.40
N SER A 23 14.92 -6.42 0.86
CA SER A 23 14.80 -7.46 1.88
C SER A 23 13.41 -7.38 2.52
N PRO A 24 12.61 -8.46 2.46
CA PRO A 24 11.37 -8.51 3.22
C PRO A 24 11.66 -8.45 4.72
N PRO A 25 10.91 -7.67 5.51
CA PRO A 25 11.05 -7.67 6.96
C PRO A 25 10.69 -9.07 7.51
N PRO A 26 11.25 -9.46 8.66
CA PRO A 26 10.85 -10.70 9.31
C PRO A 26 9.34 -10.69 9.53
N ARG A 27 8.66 -11.79 9.17
CA ARG A 27 7.23 -11.94 9.42
C ARG A 27 6.99 -11.73 10.92
N PRO A 28 6.22 -10.72 11.33
CA PRO A 28 5.91 -10.55 12.74
C PRO A 28 5.15 -11.79 13.20
N LEU A 29 5.73 -12.54 14.14
CA LEU A 29 5.09 -13.69 14.80
C LEU A 29 3.84 -13.26 15.57
N THR A 30 3.76 -11.97 15.92
CA THR A 30 2.53 -11.27 16.29
C THR A 30 1.72 -10.96 15.04
N ALA A 31 1.22 -12.00 14.36
CA ALA A 31 0.03 -11.85 13.54
C ALA A 31 -1.00 -11.18 14.46
N SER A 32 -1.37 -9.93 14.14
CA SER A 32 -2.40 -9.23 14.91
C SER A 32 -3.61 -10.15 14.93
N THR A 33 -3.92 -10.63 16.12
CA THR A 33 -4.91 -11.65 16.42
C THR A 33 -6.22 -11.30 15.71
N LEU A 34 -6.67 -12.16 14.81
CA LEU A 34 -8.01 -12.15 14.19
C LEU A 34 -8.33 -10.88 13.38
N ALA A 35 -8.26 -11.03 12.05
CA ALA A 35 -8.59 -10.02 11.04
C ALA A 35 -7.68 -8.77 11.10
N VAL A 36 -6.99 -8.48 9.99
CA VAL A 36 -6.27 -7.21 9.86
C VAL A 36 -7.25 -6.07 10.02
N ASP A 37 -7.16 -5.37 11.16
CA ASP A 37 -8.09 -4.30 11.48
C ASP A 37 -7.81 -3.09 10.58
N PRO A 38 -8.82 -2.53 9.88
CA PRO A 38 -8.64 -1.34 9.04
C PRO A 38 -8.04 -0.16 9.81
N GLY A 39 -8.23 -0.10 11.13
CA GLY A 39 -7.62 0.92 11.99
C GLY A 39 -6.10 0.78 12.10
N ALA A 40 -5.58 -0.45 12.11
CA ALA A 40 -4.15 -0.70 12.27
C ALA A 40 -3.37 -0.37 10.98
N ILE A 41 -3.91 -0.75 9.81
CA ILE A 41 -3.27 -0.43 8.52
C ILE A 41 -3.37 1.06 8.17
N ARG A 42 -4.37 1.77 8.70
CA ARG A 42 -4.47 3.23 8.59
C ARG A 42 -3.27 3.95 9.21
N GLY A 43 -2.67 3.39 10.26
CA GLY A 43 -1.42 3.91 10.83
C GLY A 43 -0.23 3.83 9.86
N CYS A 44 -0.37 3.04 8.80
CA CYS A 44 0.66 2.81 7.79
C CYS A 44 0.37 3.50 6.45
N LEU A 45 -0.65 4.36 6.40
CA LEU A 45 -0.93 5.21 5.25
C LEU A 45 0.30 6.05 4.89
N TYR A 46 0.57 6.14 3.59
CA TYR A 46 1.74 6.84 3.04
C TYR A 46 3.09 6.32 3.55
N ARG A 47 3.17 5.00 3.82
CA ARG A 47 4.40 4.32 4.23
C ARG A 47 4.62 3.02 3.46
N ASN A 48 5.88 2.60 3.35
CA ASN A 48 6.21 1.33 2.72
C ASN A 48 5.74 0.20 3.64
N THR A 49 4.68 -0.50 3.22
CA THR A 49 4.09 -1.59 3.98
C THR A 49 4.40 -2.91 3.30
N TYR A 50 5.00 -3.85 4.02
CA TYR A 50 5.15 -5.21 3.55
C TYR A 50 3.92 -6.01 3.93
N ILE A 51 3.19 -6.53 2.95
CA ILE A 51 1.98 -7.32 3.13
C ILE A 51 2.32 -8.78 2.92
N TRP A 52 1.98 -9.61 3.90
CA TRP A 52 2.00 -11.06 3.80
C TRP A 52 0.57 -11.56 3.56
N PRO A 53 0.23 -12.00 2.33
CA PRO A 53 -1.07 -12.60 2.06
C PRO A 53 -1.16 -13.99 2.70
N ARG A 54 -2.38 -14.43 3.06
CA ARG A 54 -2.62 -15.78 3.59
C ARG A 54 -2.15 -16.89 2.64
N ASN A 55 -2.37 -16.68 1.34
CA ASN A 55 -2.04 -17.64 0.29
C ASN A 55 -1.12 -16.99 -0.76
N GLY A 56 0.17 -16.86 -0.45
CA GLY A 56 1.15 -16.40 -1.44
C GLY A 56 2.46 -15.87 -0.86
N GLN A 57 3.28 -15.30 -1.75
CA GLN A 57 4.48 -14.56 -1.36
C GLN A 57 4.10 -13.15 -0.90
N GLY A 58 4.85 -12.64 0.07
CA GLY A 58 4.69 -11.26 0.51
C GLY A 58 5.13 -10.28 -0.56
N PHE A 59 4.58 -9.07 -0.49
CA PHE A 59 4.89 -8.02 -1.44
C PHE A 59 4.85 -6.66 -0.77
N TRP A 60 5.58 -5.71 -1.36
CA TRP A 60 5.52 -4.32 -0.95
C TRP A 60 4.26 -3.65 -1.48
N PHE A 61 3.62 -2.94 -0.57
CA PHE A 61 2.39 -2.22 -0.80
C PHE A 61 2.47 -0.87 -0.09
N TYR A 62 2.01 0.17 -0.77
CA TYR A 62 2.03 1.53 -0.29
C TYR A 62 0.59 2.02 -0.22
N PRO A 63 -0.07 1.86 0.94
CA PRO A 63 -1.47 2.22 1.08
C PRO A 63 -1.61 3.74 1.02
N THR A 64 -2.45 4.21 0.10
CA THR A 64 -2.81 5.63 -0.02
C THR A 64 -4.22 5.91 0.46
N PHE A 65 -5.07 4.88 0.47
CA PHE A 65 -6.43 4.98 0.95
C PHE A 65 -6.86 3.67 1.60
N VAL A 66 -7.44 3.75 2.80
CA VAL A 66 -7.96 2.58 3.52
C VAL A 66 -9.46 2.73 3.68
N GLY A 67 -10.20 1.78 3.13
CA GLY A 67 -11.65 1.62 3.32
C GLY A 67 -11.98 0.85 4.60
N ARG A 68 -13.23 0.39 4.71
CA ARG A 68 -13.67 -0.42 5.86
C ARG A 68 -13.12 -1.85 5.84
N THR A 69 -12.96 -2.43 4.67
CA THR A 69 -12.56 -3.85 4.50
C THR A 69 -11.53 -4.07 3.39
N SER A 70 -11.10 -2.99 2.73
CA SER A 70 -10.14 -3.02 1.64
C SER A 70 -9.19 -1.84 1.75
N VAL A 71 -8.00 -2.03 1.19
CA VAL A 71 -6.99 -0.99 1.09
C VAL A 71 -6.61 -0.80 -0.38
N SER A 72 -6.56 0.45 -0.80
CA SER A 72 -6.12 0.88 -2.12
C SER A 72 -4.78 1.59 -1.99
N GLY A 73 -3.90 1.38 -2.95
CA GLY A 73 -2.55 1.91 -2.88
C GLY A 73 -1.72 1.53 -4.07
N PHE A 74 -0.41 1.64 -3.92
CA PHE A 74 0.54 1.22 -4.92
C PHE A 74 1.20 -0.09 -4.52
N ARG A 75 1.15 -1.09 -5.38
CA ARG A 75 1.84 -2.36 -5.23
C ARG A 75 3.15 -2.33 -6.00
N TRP A 76 4.23 -2.79 -5.37
CA TRP A 76 5.51 -2.97 -6.06
C TRP A 76 5.51 -4.28 -6.86
N ASN A 77 5.85 -4.20 -8.14
CA ASN A 77 5.99 -5.38 -9.01
C ASN A 77 7.46 -5.75 -9.30
N GLY A 78 8.42 -5.17 -8.56
CA GLY A 78 9.86 -5.37 -8.79
C GLY A 78 10.52 -4.27 -9.63
N PHE A 79 9.76 -3.60 -10.50
CA PHE A 79 10.25 -2.54 -11.37
C PHE A 79 9.66 -1.16 -11.05
N PHE A 80 8.35 -1.12 -10.81
CA PHE A 80 7.63 0.12 -10.53
C PHE A 80 6.45 -0.15 -9.60
N TRP A 81 5.92 0.96 -9.06
CA TRP A 81 4.72 1.02 -8.25
C TRP A 81 3.48 1.06 -9.14
N MET A 82 2.66 0.03 -9.07
CA MET A 82 1.40 -0.09 -9.81
C MET A 82 0.22 0.11 -8.88
N TYR A 83 -0.72 1.00 -9.22
CA TYR A 83 -1.91 1.20 -8.40
C TYR A 83 -2.76 -0.09 -8.36
N SER A 84 -3.08 -0.56 -7.15
CA SER A 84 -3.81 -1.79 -6.92
C SER A 84 -4.54 -1.76 -5.57
N GLY A 85 -5.59 -2.55 -5.44
CA GLY A 85 -6.34 -2.71 -4.19
C GLY A 85 -6.33 -4.15 -3.71
N ILE A 86 -6.27 -4.35 -2.39
CA ILE A 86 -6.37 -5.65 -1.74
C ILE A 86 -7.36 -5.61 -0.58
N SER A 87 -8.15 -6.67 -0.42
CA SER A 87 -9.04 -6.85 0.72
C SER A 87 -8.25 -7.20 1.98
N LEU A 88 -8.58 -6.58 3.12
CA LEU A 88 -7.92 -6.83 4.40
C LEU A 88 -8.03 -8.29 4.85
N ASP A 89 -9.12 -8.96 4.49
CA ASP A 89 -9.35 -10.39 4.73
C ASP A 89 -8.28 -11.30 4.10
N ARG A 90 -7.71 -10.90 2.96
CA ARG A 90 -6.63 -11.66 2.29
C ARG A 90 -5.27 -11.45 2.92
N ILE A 91 -5.13 -10.43 3.78
CA ILE A 91 -3.89 -10.12 4.46
C ILE A 91 -3.84 -10.97 5.73
N ASP A 92 -2.76 -11.73 5.86
CA ASP A 92 -2.48 -12.48 7.08
C ASP A 92 -1.76 -11.58 8.10
N SER A 93 -0.66 -11.00 7.64
CA SER A 93 0.23 -10.17 8.45
C SER A 93 0.72 -9.00 7.62
N PHE A 94 1.01 -7.88 8.26
CA PHE A 94 1.59 -6.71 7.60
C PHE A 94 2.64 -6.06 8.49
N THR A 95 3.58 -5.35 7.87
CA THR A 95 4.66 -4.66 8.58
C THR A 95 4.93 -3.33 7.92
N CYS A 96 4.89 -2.27 8.70
CA CYS A 96 5.03 -0.91 8.21
C CYS A 96 6.45 -0.43 8.51
N TYR A 97 7.08 0.17 7.51
CA TYR A 97 8.41 0.75 7.62
C TYR A 97 8.32 2.29 7.66
#